data_AF-Q9D1E5-F1
#
_entry.id   AF-Q9D1E5-F1
#
_cell.length_a   1.000
_cell.length_b   1.000
_cell.length_c   1.000
_cell.angle_alpha   90.00
_cell.angle_beta   90.00
_cell.angle_gamma   90.00
#
_symmetry.space_group_name_H-M   'P 1'
#
loop_
_entity.id
_entity.type
_entity.pdbx_description
1 polymer ?
#
loop_
_entity_poly.entity_id
_entity_poly.type
_entity_poly.pdbx_seq_one_letter_code
_entity_poly.pdbx_strand_id
1 'polypeptide(L)'
;MEAADYEVLSVREQLFHDRVRECIISILLFATLYILCHIFLTRFKKPAEFTTVDDEDATVNKIALELCTFTLAVALGAVLLLPFSIISNEVLLSLPRNYYIQWLNGSLIHGLWNLVFLFSNLSLVFLMPFAYFFTESEGFAGSRKGVLGRVYETVVMLILLTLLVLGMVWVASAIVDNDKASRESLYDFWEYYLPYLYSCISFLGVLLLLVCTPLGLARMFSVTGKLLVKPRLLEDLEEQLNCSAFEEAALTRRICNPTSCWLPLDMELLHRQVLALQAQRVLLEKRRKASAWQRNLGYPLAMLCLLVLTGLSVLIVAVHILELLIDEAAMPRGMQDAALGQASFSKLGSFGAIIQVVLIFYLMVSSVVGFYSSPLFGSLRPRWHDTSMTQIIGNCVCLLVLSSALPVFSRTLGLTRFDLLGDFGRFNWLGNFYIVFLYNAAFAGLTTLCLVKTFTAAVRAELIRAFGLDRLPLPVSGFPRASRKKQHQ
;
A
#
# COMPACT_ATOMS: atom_id res chain seq x y z
N MET A 1 23.67 41.93 34.86
CA MET A 1 23.40 40.80 33.97
C MET A 1 24.69 40.53 33.24
N GLU A 2 25.42 39.52 33.69
CA GLU A 2 26.73 39.17 33.15
C GLU A 2 26.56 38.63 31.72
N ALA A 3 27.59 38.73 30.88
CA ALA A 3 27.51 38.29 29.48
C ALA A 3 27.02 36.84 29.33
N ALA A 4 27.32 35.98 30.31
CA ALA A 4 26.85 34.61 30.37
C ALA A 4 25.31 34.50 30.48
N ASP A 5 24.65 35.38 31.24
CA ASP A 5 23.19 35.36 31.38
C ASP A 5 22.50 35.69 30.05
N TYR A 6 23.08 36.61 29.26
CA TYR A 6 22.56 36.96 27.93
C TYR A 6 22.71 35.81 26.93
N GLU A 7 23.85 35.09 26.95
CA GLU A 7 24.03 33.92 26.09
C GLU A 7 23.02 32.82 26.44
N VAL A 8 22.83 32.50 27.72
CA VAL A 8 21.85 31.49 28.16
C VAL A 8 20.43 31.90 27.80
N LEU A 9 20.06 33.17 27.99
CA LEU A 9 18.74 33.68 27.61
C LEU A 9 18.52 33.54 26.09
N SER A 10 19.53 33.90 25.29
CA SER A 10 19.47 33.82 23.83
C SER A 10 19.31 32.38 23.32
N VAL A 11 19.99 31.41 23.93
CA VAL A 11 19.87 29.99 23.58
C VAL A 11 18.46 29.47 23.93
N ARG A 12 17.92 29.86 25.09
CA ARG A 12 16.56 29.47 25.49
C ARG A 12 15.50 30.06 24.56
N GLU A 13 15.64 31.32 24.16
CA GLU A 13 14.76 31.98 23.19
C GLU A 13 14.81 31.29 21.82
N GLN A 14 16.02 30.97 21.34
CA GLN A 14 16.19 30.22 20.09
C GLN A 14 15.51 28.84 20.14
N LEU A 15 15.73 28.07 21.21
CA LEU A 15 15.07 26.79 21.42
C LEU A 15 13.54 26.92 21.47
N PHE A 16 13.02 27.95 22.13
CA PHE A 16 11.58 28.22 22.17
C PHE A 16 11.03 28.52 20.77
N HIS A 17 11.67 29.42 20.02
CA HIS A 17 11.26 29.75 18.65
C HIS A 17 11.33 28.54 17.71
N ASP A 18 12.37 27.72 17.85
CA ASP A 18 12.52 26.49 17.09
C ASP A 18 11.39 25.49 17.41
N ARG A 19 11.04 25.30 18.69
CA ARG A 19 9.92 24.43 19.10
C ARG A 19 8.57 24.94 18.62
N VAL A 20 8.29 26.24 18.76
CA VAL A 20 7.04 26.84 18.25
C VAL A 20 6.94 26.66 16.74
N ARG A 21 8.04 26.88 16.00
CA ARG A 21 8.10 26.66 14.56
C ARG A 21 7.85 25.19 14.19
N GLU A 22 8.50 24.25 14.88
CA GLU A 22 8.29 22.81 14.69
C GLU A 22 6.81 22.42 14.90
N CYS A 23 6.18 22.92 15.97
CA CYS A 23 4.76 22.70 16.24
C CYS A 23 3.87 23.27 15.13
N ILE A 24 4.10 24.51 14.70
CA ILE A 24 3.32 25.14 13.63
C ILE A 24 3.41 24.34 12.33
N ILE A 25 4.63 23.96 11.91
CA ILE A 25 4.85 23.18 10.70
C ILE A 25 4.15 21.82 10.80
N SER A 26 4.29 21.15 11.95
CA SER A 26 3.67 19.84 12.19
C SER A 26 2.13 19.91 12.15
N ILE A 27 1.53 20.95 12.76
CA ILE A 27 0.08 21.18 12.76
C ILE A 27 -0.42 21.46 11.34
N LEU A 28 0.25 22.33 10.58
CA LEU A 28 -0.13 22.64 9.20
C LEU A 28 -0.04 21.40 8.31
N LEU A 29 1.06 20.65 8.41
CA LEU A 29 1.24 19.39 7.67
C LEU A 29 0.14 18.40 8.04
N PHE A 30 -0.11 18.18 9.33
CA PHE A 30 -1.17 17.27 9.78
C PHE A 30 -2.56 17.72 9.32
N ALA A 31 -2.89 19.01 9.41
CA ALA A 31 -4.18 19.55 8.98
C ALA A 31 -4.42 19.35 7.47
N THR A 32 -3.39 19.56 6.63
CA THR A 32 -3.51 19.31 5.19
C THR A 32 -3.73 17.83 4.88
N LEU A 33 -2.97 16.94 5.52
CA LEU A 33 -3.17 15.49 5.39
C LEU A 33 -4.55 15.07 5.86
N TYR A 34 -5.02 15.61 7.00
CA TYR A 34 -6.35 15.33 7.54
C TYR A 34 -7.47 15.71 6.57
N ILE A 35 -7.41 16.92 5.98
CA ILE A 35 -8.39 17.36 4.99
C ILE A 35 -8.38 16.44 3.76
N LEU A 36 -7.20 16.08 3.25
CA LEU A 36 -7.08 15.17 2.10
C LEU A 36 -7.66 13.78 2.41
N CYS A 37 -7.35 13.24 3.59
CA CYS A 37 -7.88 11.96 4.07
C CYS A 37 -9.39 12.00 4.30
N HIS A 38 -9.92 13.11 4.82
CA HIS A 38 -11.37 13.31 4.97
C HIS A 38 -12.08 13.35 3.61
N ILE A 39 -11.54 14.08 2.63
CA ILE A 39 -12.07 14.07 1.25
C ILE A 39 -11.99 12.67 0.62
N PHE A 40 -10.91 11.93 0.90
CA PHE A 40 -10.76 10.57 0.40
C PHE A 40 -11.81 9.62 0.99
N LEU A 41 -11.94 9.56 2.33
CA LEU A 41 -12.89 8.67 2.99
C LEU A 41 -14.35 9.02 2.67
N THR A 42 -14.69 10.30 2.57
CA THR A 42 -16.06 10.72 2.19
C THR A 42 -16.49 10.27 0.79
N ARG A 43 -15.55 9.94 -0.11
CA ARG A 43 -15.87 9.35 -1.44
C ARG A 43 -16.10 7.85 -1.43
N PHE A 44 -15.57 7.14 -0.42
CA PHE A 44 -15.72 5.68 -0.31
C PHE A 44 -16.82 5.26 0.66
N LYS A 45 -17.19 6.12 1.61
CA LYS A 45 -18.23 5.83 2.60
C LYS A 45 -19.58 5.53 1.94
N LYS A 46 -20.33 4.60 2.52
CA LYS A 46 -21.70 4.29 2.12
C LYS A 46 -22.66 5.36 2.66
N PRO A 47 -23.33 6.18 1.82
CA PRO A 47 -24.16 7.29 2.31
C PRO A 47 -25.31 6.88 3.24
N ALA A 48 -25.86 5.67 3.03
CA ALA A 48 -26.99 5.15 3.80
C ALA A 48 -26.71 5.03 5.30
N GLU A 49 -25.47 4.71 5.70
CA GLU A 49 -25.08 4.54 7.12
C GLU A 49 -24.99 5.87 7.88
N PHE A 50 -25.01 7.00 7.17
CA PHE A 50 -24.90 8.35 7.73
C PHE A 50 -26.19 9.17 7.61
N THR A 51 -27.23 8.56 7.02
CA THR A 51 -28.54 9.21 6.76
C THR A 51 -29.70 8.40 7.36
N THR A 52 -29.39 7.51 8.30
CA THR A 52 -30.37 6.66 8.99
C THR A 52 -31.39 7.52 9.75
N VAL A 53 -32.61 6.98 9.90
CA VAL A 53 -33.70 7.60 10.69
C VAL A 53 -33.28 7.80 12.15
N ASP A 54 -32.36 6.97 12.64
CA ASP A 54 -31.73 7.11 13.95
C ASP A 54 -30.57 8.09 13.89
N ASP A 55 -30.81 9.30 14.39
CA ASP A 55 -29.82 10.37 14.54
C ASP A 55 -28.60 9.90 15.37
N GLU A 56 -28.80 9.01 16.34
CA GLU A 56 -27.73 8.49 17.20
C GLU A 56 -26.70 7.67 16.39
N ASP A 57 -27.14 6.72 15.56
CA ASP A 57 -26.23 5.91 14.73
C ASP A 57 -25.45 6.77 13.73
N ALA A 58 -26.13 7.76 13.12
CA ALA A 58 -25.48 8.69 12.21
C ALA A 58 -24.38 9.50 12.92
N THR A 59 -24.61 9.93 14.17
CA THR A 59 -23.60 10.64 14.97
C THR A 59 -22.43 9.74 15.35
N VAL A 60 -22.68 8.49 15.73
CA VAL A 60 -21.65 7.49 16.07
C VAL A 60 -20.77 7.20 14.86
N ASN A 61 -21.37 6.94 13.70
CA ASN A 61 -20.65 6.72 12.45
C ASN A 61 -19.85 7.96 12.03
N LYS A 62 -20.37 9.17 12.25
CA LYS A 62 -19.63 10.41 11.99
C LYS A 62 -18.39 10.53 12.88
N ILE A 63 -18.51 10.29 14.19
CA ILE A 63 -17.37 10.33 15.12
C ILE A 63 -16.35 9.26 14.76
N ALA A 64 -16.79 8.03 14.51
CA ALA A 64 -15.90 6.94 14.12
C ALA A 64 -15.21 7.24 12.78
N LEU A 65 -15.89 7.90 11.83
CA LEU A 65 -15.28 8.37 10.59
C LEU A 65 -14.17 9.39 10.87
N GLU A 66 -14.35 10.32 11.81
CA GLU A 66 -13.29 11.27 12.18
C GLU A 66 -12.08 10.61 12.88
N LEU A 67 -12.29 9.50 13.59
CA LEU A 67 -11.19 8.69 14.11
C LEU A 67 -10.44 7.98 12.98
N CYS A 68 -11.17 7.45 11.99
CA CYS A 68 -10.58 6.86 10.79
C CYS A 68 -9.83 7.89 9.93
N THR A 69 -10.33 9.13 9.79
CA THR A 69 -9.63 10.21 9.08
C THR A 69 -8.33 10.58 9.78
N PHE A 70 -8.35 10.70 11.11
CA PHE A 70 -7.15 10.93 11.91
C PHE A 70 -6.09 9.84 11.67
N THR A 71 -6.47 8.57 11.81
CA THR A 71 -5.54 7.45 11.62
C THR A 71 -5.04 7.33 10.19
N LEU A 72 -5.88 7.58 9.18
CA LEU A 72 -5.43 7.57 7.80
C LEU A 72 -4.44 8.72 7.52
N ALA A 73 -4.64 9.89 8.14
CA ALA A 73 -3.71 11.01 8.04
C ALA A 73 -2.35 10.68 8.68
N VAL A 74 -2.35 10.01 9.84
CA VAL A 74 -1.13 9.48 10.48
C VAL A 74 -0.44 8.45 9.59
N ALA A 75 -1.19 7.50 9.01
CA ALA A 75 -0.65 6.50 8.10
C ALA A 75 0.00 7.14 6.86
N LEU A 76 -0.68 8.11 6.23
CA LEU A 76 -0.14 8.85 5.09
C LEU A 76 1.08 9.68 5.50
N GLY A 77 1.07 10.27 6.69
CA GLY A 77 2.22 10.95 7.29
C GLY A 77 3.43 10.02 7.42
N ALA A 78 3.25 8.80 7.95
CA ALA A 78 4.31 7.81 8.10
C ALA A 78 4.94 7.41 6.76
N VAL A 79 4.13 7.23 5.72
CA VAL A 79 4.60 6.94 4.36
C VAL A 79 5.43 8.09 3.79
N LEU A 80 4.92 9.32 3.90
CA LEU A 80 5.53 10.49 3.28
C LEU A 80 6.80 10.96 4.02
N LEU A 81 6.92 10.60 5.29
CA LEU A 81 8.02 11.05 6.14
C LEU A 81 9.39 10.57 5.66
N LEU A 82 9.49 9.33 5.15
CA LEU A 82 10.74 8.80 4.63
C LEU A 82 11.19 9.53 3.34
N PRO A 83 10.37 9.63 2.27
CA PRO A 83 10.68 10.48 1.12
C PRO A 83 10.99 11.93 1.50
N PHE A 84 10.21 12.50 2.42
CA PHE A 84 10.43 13.86 2.90
C PHE A 84 11.80 14.01 3.57
N SER A 85 12.22 13.07 4.42
CA SER A 85 13.53 13.08 5.08
C SER A 85 14.68 13.02 4.07
N ILE A 86 14.54 12.19 3.02
CA ILE A 86 15.54 12.06 1.95
C ILE A 86 15.65 13.34 1.14
N ILE A 87 14.51 13.88 0.66
CA ILE A 87 14.48 15.11 -0.11
C ILE A 87 15.03 16.27 0.72
N SER A 88 14.65 16.35 1.99
CA SER A 88 15.11 17.40 2.90
C SER A 88 16.62 17.40 3.05
N ASN A 89 17.23 16.22 3.21
CA ASN A 89 18.68 16.07 3.28
C ASN A 89 19.38 16.54 2.01
N GLU A 90 18.87 16.15 0.84
CA GLU A 90 19.47 16.57 -0.44
C GLU A 90 19.29 18.08 -0.70
N VAL A 91 18.16 18.65 -0.30
CA VAL A 91 17.91 20.09 -0.39
C VAL A 91 18.91 20.84 0.51
N LEU A 92 19.15 20.38 1.73
CA LEU A 92 20.14 20.95 2.65
C LEU A 92 21.56 20.85 2.09
N LEU A 93 21.93 19.72 1.48
CA LEU A 93 23.23 19.55 0.82
C LEU A 93 23.42 20.46 -0.39
N SER A 94 22.35 20.68 -1.17
CA SER A 94 22.39 21.53 -2.36
C SER A 94 22.48 23.02 -2.04
N LEU A 95 21.91 23.45 -0.90
CA LEU A 95 21.75 24.85 -0.51
C LEU A 95 22.21 25.11 0.93
N PRO A 96 23.47 24.82 1.29
CA PRO A 96 23.94 24.85 2.68
C PRO A 96 23.93 26.25 3.32
N ARG A 97 23.99 27.31 2.49
CA ARG A 97 24.08 28.71 2.94
C ARG A 97 22.75 29.48 2.88
N ASN A 98 21.66 28.84 2.46
CA ASN A 98 20.41 29.56 2.27
C ASN A 98 19.63 29.67 3.59
N TYR A 99 19.53 30.90 4.13
CA TYR A 99 18.79 31.19 5.36
C TYR A 99 17.35 30.66 5.33
N TYR A 100 16.68 30.73 4.18
CA TYR A 100 15.29 30.27 4.02
C TYR A 100 15.10 28.76 4.07
N ILE A 101 16.18 27.97 4.10
CA ILE A 101 16.11 26.50 4.11
C ILE A 101 16.66 25.94 5.43
N GLN A 102 17.41 26.73 6.20
CA GLN A 102 18.02 26.30 7.47
C GLN A 102 17.01 25.90 8.55
N TRP A 103 15.75 26.32 8.42
CA TRP A 103 14.68 25.84 9.31
C TRP A 103 14.43 24.33 9.17
N LEU A 104 14.80 23.75 8.03
CA LEU A 104 14.75 22.32 7.78
C LEU A 104 15.95 21.67 8.45
N ASN A 105 15.84 21.41 9.75
CA ASN A 105 16.93 20.85 10.55
C ASN A 105 16.64 19.41 10.99
N GLY A 106 17.65 18.74 11.54
CA GLY A 106 17.49 17.38 12.07
C GLY A 106 16.49 17.27 13.22
N SER A 107 16.39 18.32 14.04
CA SER A 107 15.41 18.38 15.15
C SER A 107 13.97 18.31 14.64
N LEU A 108 13.62 19.05 13.58
CA LEU A 108 12.29 19.01 12.98
C LEU A 108 11.97 17.62 12.43
N ILE A 109 12.88 17.02 11.65
CA ILE A 109 12.67 15.68 11.08
C ILE A 109 12.49 14.65 12.19
N HIS A 110 13.38 14.65 13.19
CA HIS A 110 13.28 13.77 14.35
C HIS A 110 11.97 13.99 15.13
N GLY A 111 11.55 15.25 15.31
CA GLY A 111 10.28 15.61 15.93
C GLY A 111 9.07 15.04 15.18
N LEU A 112 9.08 15.11 13.85
CA LEU A 112 8.04 14.52 13.00
C LEU A 112 8.01 12.98 13.11
N TRP A 113 9.18 12.32 13.14
CA TRP A 113 9.27 10.86 13.36
C TRP A 113 8.66 10.45 14.70
N ASN A 114 8.99 11.16 15.77
CA ASN A 114 8.43 10.90 17.10
C ASN A 114 6.91 11.15 17.15
N LEU A 115 6.43 12.20 16.50
CA LEU A 115 5.00 12.54 16.45
C LEU A 115 4.20 11.50 15.67
N VAL A 116 4.71 11.06 14.52
CA VAL A 116 4.11 9.97 13.74
C VAL A 116 4.13 8.67 14.53
N PHE A 117 5.24 8.33 15.20
CA PHE A 117 5.33 7.14 16.05
C PHE A 117 4.29 7.18 17.17
N LEU A 118 4.20 8.30 17.90
CA LEU A 118 3.25 8.50 18.98
C LEU A 118 1.80 8.36 18.50
N PHE A 119 1.43 9.05 17.43
CA PHE A 119 0.08 9.02 16.91
C PHE A 119 -0.28 7.69 16.23
N SER A 120 0.71 6.96 15.69
CA SER A 120 0.49 5.60 15.17
C SER A 120 0.16 4.63 16.30
N ASN A 121 0.92 4.69 17.39
CA ASN A 121 0.66 3.89 18.59
C ASN A 121 -0.70 4.24 19.22
N LEU A 122 -0.99 5.53 19.39
CA LEU A 122 -2.28 6.00 19.89
C LEU A 122 -3.44 5.49 19.02
N SER A 123 -3.28 5.57 17.69
CA SER A 123 -4.29 5.09 16.74
C SER A 123 -4.51 3.59 16.83
N LEU A 124 -3.44 2.79 16.83
CA LEU A 124 -3.54 1.32 16.82
C LEU A 124 -4.04 0.75 18.14
N VAL A 125 -3.57 1.28 19.27
CA VAL A 125 -3.86 0.73 20.61
C VAL A 125 -5.20 1.24 21.14
N PHE A 126 -5.56 2.50 20.87
CA PHE A 126 -6.74 3.13 21.47
C PHE A 126 -7.81 3.49 20.44
N LEU A 127 -7.50 4.33 19.45
CA LEU A 127 -8.54 4.94 18.60
C LEU A 127 -9.25 3.92 17.71
N MET A 128 -8.52 2.96 17.14
CA MET A 128 -9.09 1.96 16.23
C MET A 128 -9.95 0.92 16.95
N PRO A 129 -9.49 0.32 18.08
CA PRO A 129 -10.36 -0.50 18.92
C PRO A 129 -11.58 0.27 19.42
N PHE A 130 -11.39 1.52 19.86
CA PHE A 130 -12.51 2.38 20.26
C PHE A 130 -13.51 2.58 19.12
N ALA A 131 -13.05 2.96 17.93
CA ALA A 131 -13.93 3.17 16.77
C ALA A 131 -14.74 1.91 16.44
N TYR A 132 -14.13 0.73 16.49
CA TYR A 132 -14.80 -0.55 16.23
C TYR A 132 -15.87 -0.87 17.28
N PHE A 133 -15.51 -0.87 18.57
CA PHE A 133 -16.49 -1.16 19.62
C PHE A 133 -17.56 -0.08 19.68
N PHE A 134 -17.24 1.16 19.34
CA PHE A 134 -18.21 2.25 19.33
C PHE A 134 -19.28 2.10 18.27
N THR A 135 -18.89 1.66 17.08
CA THR A 135 -19.87 1.32 16.04
C THR A 135 -20.73 0.11 16.40
N GLU A 136 -20.21 -0.84 17.18
CA GLU A 136 -20.94 -2.07 17.58
C GLU A 136 -21.73 -1.93 18.91
N SER A 137 -21.40 -0.96 19.75
CA SER A 137 -22.07 -0.75 21.05
C SER A 137 -23.52 -0.31 20.86
N GLU A 138 -24.45 -0.76 21.70
CA GLU A 138 -25.86 -0.31 21.71
C GLU A 138 -26.20 0.56 22.94
N GLY A 139 -25.30 0.56 23.93
CA GLY A 139 -25.48 1.12 25.26
C GLY A 139 -25.97 0.06 26.25
N PHE A 140 -25.56 0.19 27.52
CA PHE A 140 -26.02 -0.72 28.59
C PHE A 140 -27.55 -0.67 28.76
N ALA A 141 -28.18 -1.84 28.91
CA ALA A 141 -29.60 -1.97 29.19
C ALA A 141 -30.00 -1.14 30.43
N GLY A 142 -30.89 -0.17 30.24
CA GLY A 142 -31.38 0.74 31.29
C GLY A 142 -30.65 2.09 31.38
N SER A 143 -29.57 2.30 30.62
CA SER A 143 -28.98 3.62 30.45
C SER A 143 -29.88 4.51 29.58
N ARG A 144 -29.81 5.83 29.77
CA ARG A 144 -30.53 6.77 28.88
C ARG A 144 -29.99 6.57 27.46
N LYS A 145 -30.90 6.35 26.51
CA LYS A 145 -30.59 6.35 25.07
C LYS A 145 -29.81 7.63 24.74
N GLY A 146 -28.74 7.46 23.98
CA GLY A 146 -27.80 8.54 23.69
C GLY A 146 -26.37 8.04 23.50
N VAL A 147 -25.61 8.84 22.77
CA VAL A 147 -24.21 8.59 22.40
C VAL A 147 -23.32 8.31 23.62
N LEU A 148 -23.57 8.98 24.75
CA LEU A 148 -22.78 8.81 25.96
C LEU A 148 -22.92 7.41 26.58
N GLY A 149 -24.10 6.79 26.49
CA GLY A 149 -24.32 5.42 26.97
C GLY A 149 -23.49 4.41 26.19
N ARG A 150 -23.39 4.60 24.87
CA ARG A 150 -22.53 3.83 23.97
C ARG A 150 -21.05 4.05 24.31
N VAL A 151 -20.62 5.30 24.52
CA VAL A 151 -19.25 5.60 24.96
C VAL A 151 -18.89 4.90 26.28
N TYR A 152 -19.81 4.85 27.26
CA TYR A 152 -19.53 4.12 28.50
C TYR A 152 -19.38 2.62 28.26
N GLU A 153 -20.24 2.01 27.44
CA GLU A 153 -20.12 0.61 27.06
C GLU A 153 -18.78 0.32 26.38
N THR A 154 -18.38 1.15 25.41
CA THR A 154 -17.09 0.95 24.73
C THR A 154 -15.90 1.09 25.63
N VAL A 155 -15.89 2.09 26.52
CA VAL A 155 -14.80 2.27 27.47
C VAL A 155 -14.68 1.06 28.39
N VAL A 156 -15.81 0.53 28.87
CA VAL A 156 -15.82 -0.70 29.69
C VAL A 156 -15.31 -1.90 28.88
N MET A 157 -15.75 -2.06 27.64
CA MET A 157 -15.29 -3.14 26.75
C MET A 157 -13.79 -3.03 26.45
N LEU A 158 -13.27 -1.82 26.25
CA LEU A 158 -11.84 -1.58 26.07
C LEU A 158 -11.04 -1.89 27.32
N ILE A 159 -11.50 -1.47 28.51
CA ILE A 159 -10.85 -1.81 29.78
C ILE A 159 -10.80 -3.33 29.95
N LEU A 160 -11.91 -4.02 29.68
CA LEU A 160 -11.98 -5.47 29.78
C LEU A 160 -11.07 -6.16 28.76
N LEU A 161 -11.01 -5.66 27.53
CA LEU A 161 -10.09 -6.13 26.50
C LEU A 161 -8.63 -5.92 26.92
N THR A 162 -8.29 -4.74 27.43
CA THR A 162 -6.94 -4.44 27.93
C THR A 162 -6.57 -5.38 29.07
N LEU A 163 -7.46 -5.59 30.04
CA LEU A 163 -7.25 -6.55 31.14
C LEU A 163 -7.10 -7.99 30.63
N LEU A 164 -7.87 -8.40 29.63
CA LEU A 164 -7.76 -9.71 29.00
C LEU A 164 -6.40 -9.88 28.32
N VAL A 165 -5.97 -8.91 27.50
CA VAL A 165 -4.67 -8.94 26.83
C VAL A 165 -3.54 -8.94 27.85
N LEU A 166 -3.62 -8.09 28.88
CA LEU A 166 -2.67 -8.06 30.00
C LEU A 166 -2.59 -9.42 30.70
N GLY A 167 -3.74 -10.04 31.00
CA GLY A 167 -3.80 -11.36 31.62
C GLY A 167 -3.17 -12.45 30.74
N MET A 168 -3.45 -12.42 29.44
CA MET A 168 -2.86 -13.37 28.49
C MET A 168 -1.35 -13.20 28.36
N VAL A 169 -0.85 -11.95 28.31
CA VAL A 169 0.58 -11.65 28.28
C VAL A 169 1.24 -12.10 29.57
N TRP A 170 0.65 -11.82 30.73
CA TRP A 170 1.16 -12.26 32.02
C TRP A 170 1.26 -13.79 32.13
N VAL A 171 0.23 -14.50 31.66
CA VAL A 171 0.25 -15.97 31.59
C VAL A 171 1.32 -16.46 30.62
N ALA A 172 1.46 -15.85 29.45
CA ALA A 172 2.49 -16.22 28.46
C ALA A 172 3.90 -16.01 29.02
N SER A 173 4.16 -14.87 29.68
CA SER A 173 5.43 -14.58 30.35
C SER A 173 5.71 -15.59 31.46
N ALA A 174 4.72 -15.97 32.27
CA ALA A 174 4.89 -16.97 33.32
C ALA A 174 5.21 -18.38 32.78
N ILE A 175 4.80 -18.70 31.55
CA ILE A 175 5.10 -19.98 30.89
C ILE A 175 6.50 -19.98 30.28
N VAL A 176 6.92 -18.87 29.67
CA VAL A 176 8.19 -18.79 28.93
C VAL A 176 9.37 -18.53 29.86
N ASP A 177 9.22 -17.60 30.80
CA ASP A 177 10.30 -17.17 31.68
C ASP A 177 9.96 -17.47 33.15
N ASN A 178 10.71 -18.41 33.73
CA ASN A 178 10.62 -18.76 35.15
C ASN A 178 11.28 -17.70 36.06
N ASP A 179 11.77 -16.60 35.48
CA ASP A 179 12.52 -15.56 36.18
C ASP A 179 11.60 -14.57 36.89
N LYS A 180 11.93 -14.33 38.17
CA LYS A 180 11.17 -13.48 39.10
C LYS A 180 11.13 -12.00 38.71
N ALA A 181 11.96 -11.58 37.75
CA ALA A 181 12.06 -10.19 37.30
C ALA A 181 10.89 -9.74 36.41
N SER A 182 10.10 -10.65 35.85
CA SER A 182 8.95 -10.33 34.98
C SER A 182 7.66 -9.95 35.73
N ARG A 183 7.73 -9.79 37.06
CA ARG A 183 6.57 -9.66 37.96
C ARG A 183 6.28 -8.24 38.46
N GLU A 184 6.93 -7.21 37.95
CA GLU A 184 6.84 -5.85 38.52
C GLU A 184 5.97 -4.89 37.67
N SER A 185 5.12 -4.15 38.40
CA SER A 185 4.28 -2.96 38.14
C SER A 185 3.56 -2.71 36.78
N LEU A 186 2.33 -2.14 36.87
CA LEU A 186 1.62 -1.54 35.72
C LEU A 186 2.39 -0.40 35.06
N TYR A 187 3.36 0.21 35.76
CA TYR A 187 4.19 1.28 35.22
C TYR A 187 5.21 0.73 34.22
N ASP A 188 5.78 -0.44 34.53
CA ASP A 188 6.65 -1.18 33.60
C ASP A 188 5.88 -1.60 32.35
N PHE A 189 4.55 -1.76 32.44
CA PHE A 189 3.72 -2.05 31.25
C PHE A 189 3.81 -0.96 30.18
N TRP A 190 3.70 0.30 30.56
CA TRP A 190 3.72 1.40 29.58
C TRP A 190 5.10 1.58 28.95
N GLU A 191 6.16 1.45 29.73
CA GLU A 191 7.53 1.71 29.26
C GLU A 191 8.15 0.50 28.54
N TYR A 192 7.88 -0.73 29.00
CA TYR A 192 8.47 -1.94 28.44
C TYR A 192 7.57 -2.62 27.40
N TYR A 193 6.27 -2.79 27.70
CA TYR A 193 5.39 -3.58 26.84
C TYR A 193 4.83 -2.80 25.66
N LEU A 194 4.61 -1.48 25.77
CA LEU A 194 4.11 -0.68 24.64
C LEU A 194 5.11 -0.68 23.47
N PRO A 195 6.42 -0.41 23.66
CA PRO A 195 7.40 -0.56 22.59
C PRO A 195 7.53 -1.99 22.07
N TYR A 196 7.38 -3.00 22.93
CA TYR A 196 7.39 -4.40 22.54
C TYR A 196 6.18 -4.76 21.65
N LEU A 197 4.97 -4.37 22.04
CA LEU A 197 3.75 -4.54 21.24
C LEU A 197 3.89 -3.86 19.89
N TYR A 198 4.37 -2.62 19.87
CA TYR A 198 4.63 -1.92 18.62
C TYR A 198 5.71 -2.61 17.77
N SER A 199 6.73 -3.19 18.40
CA SER A 199 7.73 -4.02 17.71
C SER A 199 7.11 -5.26 17.08
N CYS A 200 6.22 -5.97 17.78
CA CYS A 200 5.49 -7.12 17.24
C CYS A 200 4.58 -6.71 16.08
N ILE A 201 3.82 -5.61 16.20
CA ILE A 201 2.96 -5.10 15.13
C ILE A 201 3.79 -4.69 13.92
N SER A 202 4.91 -4.00 14.14
CA SER A 202 5.85 -3.60 13.10
C SER A 202 6.45 -4.82 12.40
N PHE A 203 6.86 -5.85 13.16
CA PHE A 203 7.38 -7.10 12.62
C PHE A 203 6.34 -7.83 11.76
N LEU A 204 5.09 -7.95 12.22
CA LEU A 204 3.98 -8.48 11.43
C LEU A 204 3.73 -7.66 10.17
N GLY A 205 3.80 -6.33 10.26
CA GLY A 205 3.69 -5.42 9.12
C GLY A 205 4.81 -5.63 8.10
N VAL A 206 6.06 -5.82 8.54
CA VAL A 206 7.22 -6.10 7.68
C VAL A 206 7.07 -7.48 7.01
N LEU A 207 6.64 -8.52 7.74
CA LEU A 207 6.33 -9.82 7.13
C LEU A 207 5.19 -9.74 6.10
N LEU A 208 4.17 -8.92 6.38
CA LEU A 208 3.09 -8.68 5.43
C LEU A 208 3.62 -7.97 4.16
N LEU A 209 4.52 -6.99 4.31
CA LEU A 209 5.19 -6.32 3.19
C LEU A 209 6.05 -7.28 2.37
N LEU A 210 6.74 -8.24 3.00
CA LEU A 210 7.54 -9.27 2.31
C LEU A 210 6.71 -10.09 1.32
N VAL A 211 5.48 -10.43 1.67
CA VAL A 211 4.59 -11.23 0.82
C VAL A 211 3.81 -10.34 -0.15
N CYS A 212 3.26 -9.22 0.33
CA CYS A 212 2.42 -8.35 -0.46
C CYS A 212 3.19 -7.66 -1.59
N THR A 213 4.41 -7.20 -1.34
CA THR A 213 5.19 -6.47 -2.35
C THR A 213 5.45 -7.27 -3.62
N PRO A 214 6.05 -8.49 -3.60
CA PRO A 214 6.25 -9.28 -4.80
C PRO A 214 4.94 -9.69 -5.50
N LEU A 215 3.87 -9.98 -4.74
CA LEU A 215 2.54 -10.23 -5.30
C LEU A 215 1.99 -9.00 -6.03
N GLY A 216 2.16 -7.82 -5.44
CA GLY A 216 1.75 -6.55 -6.00
C GLY A 216 2.51 -6.19 -7.26
N LEU A 217 3.83 -6.43 -7.29
CA LEU A 217 4.67 -6.28 -8.48
C LEU A 217 4.14 -7.15 -9.62
N ALA A 218 3.94 -8.44 -9.38
CA ALA A 218 3.37 -9.37 -10.37
C ALA A 218 1.98 -8.91 -10.84
N ARG A 219 1.15 -8.40 -9.93
CA ARG A 219 -0.17 -7.87 -10.27
C ARG A 219 -0.09 -6.61 -11.11
N MET A 220 0.81 -5.67 -10.82
CA MET A 220 0.99 -4.45 -11.60
C MET A 220 1.41 -4.76 -13.03
N PHE A 221 2.30 -5.73 -13.25
CA PHE A 221 2.60 -6.22 -14.59
C PHE A 221 1.36 -6.79 -15.30
N SER A 222 0.58 -7.65 -14.62
CA SER A 222 -0.64 -8.24 -15.19
C SER A 222 -1.71 -7.20 -15.52
N VAL A 223 -1.91 -6.22 -14.63
CA VAL A 223 -2.90 -5.15 -14.78
C VAL A 223 -2.48 -4.18 -15.89
N THR A 224 -1.20 -3.80 -15.97
CA THR A 224 -0.65 -3.00 -17.08
C THR A 224 -0.85 -3.74 -18.41
N GLY A 225 -0.65 -5.07 -18.41
CA GLY A 225 -0.97 -5.99 -19.50
C GLY A 225 -2.42 -5.96 -20.02
N LYS A 226 -3.37 -5.61 -19.14
CA LYS A 226 -4.82 -5.60 -19.43
C LYS A 226 -5.37 -4.21 -19.70
N LEU A 227 -4.91 -3.20 -18.96
CA LEU A 227 -5.41 -1.83 -19.02
C LEU A 227 -4.83 -1.07 -20.21
N LEU A 228 -3.56 -1.29 -20.52
CA LEU A 228 -2.92 -0.63 -21.65
C LEU A 228 -3.12 -1.49 -22.90
N VAL A 229 -3.56 -0.83 -23.98
CA VAL A 229 -3.76 -1.48 -25.27
C VAL A 229 -2.41 -2.00 -25.73
N LYS A 230 -2.27 -3.33 -25.78
CA LYS A 230 -1.04 -3.95 -26.30
C LYS A 230 -0.76 -3.38 -27.69
N PRO A 231 0.41 -2.78 -27.93
CA PRO A 231 0.76 -2.25 -29.22
C PRO A 231 0.90 -3.44 -30.15
N ARG A 232 -0.06 -3.61 -31.05
CA ARG A 232 0.15 -4.47 -32.21
C ARG A 232 0.79 -3.58 -33.26
N LEU A 233 2.11 -3.47 -33.17
CA LEU A 233 2.97 -2.56 -33.93
C LEU A 233 2.90 -2.72 -35.47
N LEU A 234 2.01 -3.58 -35.98
CA LEU A 234 1.89 -3.98 -37.39
C LEU A 234 0.44 -4.27 -37.82
N GLU A 235 -0.57 -4.06 -36.97
CA GLU A 235 -1.98 -4.24 -37.40
C GLU A 235 -2.62 -2.88 -37.67
N ASP A 236 -3.06 -2.69 -38.91
CA ASP A 236 -3.87 -1.54 -39.29
C ASP A 236 -5.23 -1.65 -38.60
N LEU A 237 -5.40 -0.87 -37.52
CA LEU A 237 -6.66 -0.81 -36.76
C LEU A 237 -7.82 -0.42 -37.68
N GLU A 238 -7.55 0.36 -38.73
CA GLU A 238 -8.51 0.72 -39.76
C GLU A 238 -8.90 -0.49 -40.62
N GLU A 239 -7.93 -1.30 -41.04
CA GLU A 239 -8.19 -2.56 -41.74
C GLU A 239 -9.02 -3.52 -40.88
N GLN A 240 -8.69 -3.67 -39.59
CA GLN A 240 -9.48 -4.53 -38.68
C GLN A 240 -10.90 -4.01 -38.45
N LEU A 241 -11.07 -2.69 -38.32
CA LEU A 241 -12.40 -2.09 -38.17
C LEU A 241 -13.22 -2.28 -39.45
N ASN A 242 -12.59 -2.16 -40.61
CA ASN A 242 -13.22 -2.40 -41.91
C ASN A 242 -13.59 -3.88 -42.08
N CYS A 243 -12.66 -4.81 -41.82
CA CYS A 243 -12.90 -6.25 -41.89
C CYS A 243 -14.04 -6.69 -40.96
N SER A 244 -14.04 -6.25 -39.69
CA SER A 244 -15.11 -6.57 -38.74
C SER A 244 -16.46 -5.97 -39.16
N ALA A 245 -16.47 -4.75 -39.72
CA ALA A 245 -17.68 -4.15 -40.27
C ALA A 245 -18.21 -4.92 -41.50
N PHE A 246 -17.32 -5.39 -42.38
CA PHE A 246 -17.70 -6.21 -43.54
C PHE A 246 -18.23 -7.59 -43.13
N GLU A 247 -17.61 -8.25 -42.14
CA GLU A 247 -18.09 -9.52 -41.58
C GLU A 247 -19.46 -9.37 -40.91
N GLU A 248 -19.66 -8.32 -40.11
CA GLU A 248 -20.95 -8.01 -39.49
C GLU A 248 -22.03 -7.80 -40.57
N ALA A 249 -21.73 -7.02 -41.60
CA ALA A 249 -22.66 -6.80 -42.72
C ALA A 249 -22.95 -8.10 -43.48
N ALA A 250 -21.98 -8.97 -43.67
CA ALA A 250 -22.14 -10.26 -44.34
C ALA A 250 -23.03 -11.22 -43.53
N LEU A 251 -22.80 -11.36 -42.22
CA LEU A 251 -23.61 -12.21 -41.35
C LEU A 251 -25.03 -11.65 -41.18
N THR A 252 -25.18 -10.33 -41.04
CA THR A 252 -26.50 -9.69 -40.95
C THR A 252 -27.32 -9.94 -42.22
N ARG A 253 -26.69 -9.87 -43.40
CA ARG A 253 -27.34 -10.25 -44.67
C ARG A 253 -27.77 -11.71 -44.71
N ARG A 254 -26.95 -12.64 -44.19
CA ARG A 254 -27.32 -14.07 -44.08
C ARG A 254 -28.48 -14.31 -43.12
N ILE A 255 -28.58 -13.54 -42.03
CA ILE A 255 -29.71 -13.59 -41.08
C ILE A 255 -30.99 -13.06 -41.74
N CYS A 256 -30.92 -11.95 -42.48
CA CYS A 256 -32.10 -11.33 -43.11
C CYS A 256 -32.59 -12.08 -44.35
N ASN A 257 -31.70 -12.74 -45.11
CA ASN A 257 -32.04 -13.53 -46.29
C ASN A 257 -31.66 -15.02 -46.10
N PRO A 258 -32.40 -15.78 -45.27
CA PRO A 258 -32.13 -17.21 -45.08
C PRO A 258 -32.38 -18.02 -46.36
N THR A 259 -33.18 -17.49 -47.30
CA THR A 259 -33.62 -18.20 -48.52
C THR A 259 -32.55 -18.40 -49.58
N SER A 260 -31.39 -17.72 -49.49
CA SER A 260 -30.31 -17.85 -50.48
C SER A 260 -29.25 -18.92 -50.14
N CYS A 261 -29.34 -19.58 -48.99
CA CYS A 261 -28.35 -20.56 -48.54
C CYS A 261 -28.98 -21.96 -48.43
N TRP A 262 -28.53 -22.88 -49.29
CA TRP A 262 -28.92 -24.30 -49.29
C TRP A 262 -28.36 -25.12 -48.11
N LEU A 263 -27.85 -24.46 -47.06
CA LEU A 263 -27.30 -25.11 -45.87
C LEU A 263 -28.21 -24.89 -44.66
N PRO A 264 -28.40 -25.92 -43.81
CA PRO A 264 -29.08 -25.76 -42.53
C PRO A 264 -28.27 -24.78 -41.67
N LEU A 265 -28.76 -23.55 -41.55
CA LEU A 265 -28.09 -22.47 -40.85
C LEU A 265 -28.50 -22.51 -39.38
N ASP A 266 -27.53 -22.75 -38.49
CA ASP A 266 -27.75 -22.65 -37.05
C ASP A 266 -27.87 -21.18 -36.65
N MET A 267 -29.11 -20.69 -36.58
CA MET A 267 -29.41 -19.29 -36.30
C MET A 267 -28.91 -18.85 -34.93
N GLU A 268 -28.87 -19.75 -33.94
CA GLU A 268 -28.34 -19.42 -32.61
C GLU A 268 -26.83 -19.17 -32.67
N LEU A 269 -26.10 -20.03 -33.40
CA LEU A 269 -24.66 -19.85 -33.60
C LEU A 269 -24.37 -18.55 -34.35
N LEU A 270 -25.15 -18.25 -35.39
CA LEU A 270 -24.99 -17.04 -36.19
C LEU A 270 -25.27 -15.77 -35.38
N HIS A 271 -26.31 -15.78 -34.54
CA HIS A 271 -26.63 -14.66 -33.66
C HIS A 271 -25.53 -14.44 -32.61
N ARG A 272 -24.96 -15.52 -32.04
CA ARG A 272 -23.80 -15.43 -31.15
C ARG A 272 -22.57 -14.87 -31.84
N GLN A 273 -22.31 -15.24 -33.09
CA GLN A 273 -21.20 -14.69 -33.89
C GLN A 273 -21.38 -13.20 -34.14
N VAL A 274 -22.58 -12.75 -34.51
CA VAL A 274 -22.88 -11.32 -34.68
C VAL A 274 -22.67 -10.56 -33.38
N LEU A 275 -23.17 -11.06 -32.25
CA LEU A 275 -22.95 -10.44 -30.94
C LEU A 275 -21.46 -10.36 -30.58
N ALA A 276 -20.69 -11.41 -30.88
CA ALA A 276 -19.24 -11.42 -30.64
C ALA A 276 -18.51 -10.38 -31.52
N LEU A 277 -18.88 -10.25 -32.80
CA LEU A 277 -18.32 -9.24 -33.70
C LEU A 277 -18.70 -7.81 -33.28
N GLN A 278 -19.95 -7.59 -32.84
CA GLN A 278 -20.39 -6.31 -32.31
C GLN A 278 -19.60 -5.91 -31.06
N ALA A 279 -19.39 -6.84 -30.13
CA ALA A 279 -18.56 -6.61 -28.96
C ALA A 279 -17.10 -6.28 -29.35
N GLN A 280 -16.55 -6.98 -30.35
CA GLN A 280 -15.22 -6.70 -30.88
C GLN A 280 -15.13 -5.31 -31.51
N ARG A 281 -16.13 -4.91 -32.33
CA ARG A 281 -16.19 -3.60 -32.97
C ARG A 281 -16.25 -2.47 -31.96
N VAL A 282 -17.11 -2.57 -30.93
CA VAL A 282 -17.19 -1.58 -29.84
C VAL A 282 -15.82 -1.44 -29.14
N LEU A 283 -15.10 -2.54 -28.95
CA LEU A 283 -13.76 -2.53 -28.36
C LEU A 283 -12.73 -1.87 -29.29
N LEU A 284 -12.79 -2.14 -30.60
CA LEU A 284 -11.92 -1.51 -31.61
C LEU A 284 -12.20 0.00 -31.77
N GLU A 285 -13.47 0.42 -31.75
CA GLU A 285 -13.85 1.83 -31.81
C GLU A 285 -13.39 2.59 -30.56
N LYS A 286 -13.49 1.98 -29.37
CA LYS A 286 -12.88 2.53 -28.15
C LYS A 286 -11.37 2.69 -28.30
N ARG A 287 -10.68 1.73 -28.93
CA ARG A 287 -9.24 1.84 -29.24
C ARG A 287 -8.95 2.93 -30.26
N ARG A 288 -9.80 3.13 -31.27
CA ARG A 288 -9.63 4.19 -32.29
C ARG A 288 -9.65 5.58 -31.65
N LYS A 289 -10.50 5.79 -30.64
CA LYS A 289 -10.61 7.06 -29.91
C LYS A 289 -9.43 7.35 -28.98
N ALA A 290 -8.61 6.35 -28.63
CA ALA A 290 -7.41 6.56 -27.83
C ALA A 290 -6.28 7.19 -28.67
N SER A 291 -5.52 8.12 -28.09
CA SER A 291 -4.46 8.83 -28.82
C SER A 291 -3.38 7.86 -29.31
N ALA A 292 -2.79 8.15 -30.47
CA ALA A 292 -1.74 7.31 -31.07
C ALA A 292 -0.55 7.09 -30.09
N TRP A 293 -0.22 8.11 -29.30
CA TRP A 293 0.82 8.04 -28.29
C TRP A 293 0.47 7.09 -27.13
N GLN A 294 -0.76 7.16 -26.60
CA GLN A 294 -1.23 6.21 -25.57
C GLN A 294 -1.27 4.76 -26.07
N ARG A 295 -1.62 4.56 -27.36
CA ARG A 295 -1.71 3.24 -27.98
C ARG A 295 -0.35 2.59 -28.22
N ASN A 296 0.64 3.37 -28.67
CA ASN A 296 1.89 2.81 -29.17
C ASN A 296 3.05 2.94 -28.16
N LEU A 297 3.12 4.04 -27.42
CA LEU A 297 4.23 4.34 -26.50
C LEU A 297 3.86 4.10 -25.03
N GLY A 298 2.59 4.29 -24.66
CA GLY A 298 2.16 4.13 -23.27
C GLY A 298 2.43 2.74 -22.70
N TYR A 299 2.04 1.68 -23.41
CA TYR A 299 2.25 0.30 -22.98
C TYR A 299 3.72 -0.08 -22.82
N PRO A 300 4.59 0.06 -23.86
CA PRO A 300 5.98 -0.36 -23.74
C PRO A 300 6.74 0.49 -22.73
N LEU A 301 6.44 1.79 -22.63
CA LEU A 301 7.07 2.67 -21.64
C LEU A 301 6.67 2.30 -20.21
N ALA A 302 5.40 2.01 -19.95
CA ALA A 302 4.94 1.53 -18.65
C ALA A 302 5.57 0.18 -18.28
N MET A 303 5.60 -0.77 -19.23
CA MET A 303 6.22 -2.08 -19.03
C MET A 303 7.72 -1.98 -18.76
N LEU A 304 8.42 -1.13 -19.53
CA LEU A 304 9.84 -0.85 -19.35
C LEU A 304 10.10 -0.19 -18.00
N CYS A 305 9.29 0.79 -17.61
CA CYS A 305 9.40 1.46 -16.32
C CYS A 305 9.23 0.45 -15.16
N LEU A 306 8.19 -0.40 -15.21
CA LEU A 306 7.99 -1.46 -14.22
C LEU A 306 9.19 -2.41 -14.16
N LEU A 307 9.72 -2.84 -15.31
CA LEU A 307 10.88 -3.74 -15.41
C LEU A 307 12.15 -3.10 -14.84
N VAL A 308 12.41 -1.83 -15.15
CA VAL A 308 13.55 -1.09 -14.61
C VAL A 308 13.42 -0.91 -13.11
N LEU A 309 12.25 -0.49 -12.61
CA LEU A 309 12.03 -0.31 -11.16
C LEU A 309 12.15 -1.62 -10.38
N THR A 310 11.56 -2.71 -10.88
CA THR A 310 11.75 -4.05 -10.27
C THR A 310 13.20 -4.49 -10.33
N GLY A 311 13.84 -4.40 -11.49
CA GLY A 311 15.24 -4.80 -11.68
C GLY A 311 16.17 -4.02 -10.74
N LEU A 312 16.00 -2.70 -10.63
CA LEU A 312 16.75 -1.86 -9.71
C LEU A 312 16.48 -2.25 -8.24
N SER A 313 15.22 -2.51 -7.87
CA SER A 313 14.91 -2.94 -6.50
C SER A 313 15.61 -4.25 -6.13
N VAL A 314 15.59 -5.26 -7.02
CA VAL A 314 16.26 -6.54 -6.80
C VAL A 314 17.78 -6.37 -6.78
N LEU A 315 18.33 -5.55 -7.68
CA LEU A 315 19.76 -5.28 -7.74
C LEU A 315 20.27 -4.62 -6.45
N ILE A 316 19.56 -3.61 -5.95
CA ILE A 316 19.94 -2.92 -4.70
C ILE A 316 19.90 -3.89 -3.52
N VAL A 317 18.84 -4.71 -3.41
CA VAL A 317 18.73 -5.72 -2.35
C VAL A 317 19.83 -6.78 -2.49
N ALA A 318 20.16 -7.23 -3.70
CA ALA A 318 21.23 -8.19 -3.93
C ALA A 318 22.61 -7.64 -3.53
N VAL A 319 22.88 -6.38 -3.87
CA VAL A 319 24.07 -5.66 -3.40
C VAL A 319 24.07 -5.52 -1.88
N HIS A 320 22.91 -5.23 -1.27
CA HIS A 320 22.80 -5.16 0.19
C HIS A 320 23.06 -6.51 0.87
N ILE A 321 22.59 -7.63 0.30
CA ILE A 321 22.90 -8.98 0.79
C ILE A 321 24.41 -9.24 0.74
N LEU A 322 25.07 -8.86 -0.35
CA LEU A 322 26.53 -8.96 -0.49
C LEU A 322 27.25 -8.09 0.55
N GLU A 323 26.79 -6.86 0.78
CA GLU A 323 27.35 -5.96 1.80
C GLU A 323 27.17 -6.54 3.21
N LEU A 324 26.00 -7.09 3.53
CA LEU A 324 25.74 -7.77 4.81
C LEU A 324 26.67 -8.96 5.03
N LEU A 325 27.05 -9.70 3.99
CA LEU A 325 27.97 -10.84 4.09
C LEU A 325 29.43 -10.42 4.31
N ILE A 326 29.81 -9.21 3.87
CA ILE A 326 31.19 -8.71 3.95
C ILE A 326 31.41 -7.87 5.21
N ASP A 327 30.42 -7.04 5.57
CA ASP A 327 30.54 -6.03 6.62
C ASP A 327 29.30 -6.04 7.54
N GLU A 328 29.52 -6.41 8.80
CA GLU A 328 28.51 -6.37 9.85
C GLU A 328 27.98 -4.95 10.11
N ALA A 329 28.72 -3.90 9.75
CA ALA A 329 28.27 -2.52 9.89
C ALA A 329 27.11 -2.14 8.94
N ALA A 330 26.84 -2.96 7.90
CA ALA A 330 25.71 -2.74 7.00
C ALA A 330 24.34 -3.04 7.67
N MET A 331 24.35 -3.67 8.86
CA MET A 331 23.14 -3.98 9.60
C MET A 331 22.31 -2.71 9.92
N PRO A 332 20.98 -2.83 9.95
CA PRO A 332 20.08 -1.73 10.30
C PRO A 332 20.14 -1.42 11.80
N ARG A 333 21.19 -0.73 12.23
CA ARG A 333 21.31 -0.22 13.59
C ARG A 333 20.66 1.15 13.68
N GLY A 334 19.79 1.35 14.66
CA GLY A 334 19.27 2.68 14.98
C GLY A 334 20.40 3.55 15.55
N MET A 335 20.66 4.70 14.93
CA MET A 335 21.55 5.72 15.47
C MET A 335 20.69 6.86 16.03
N GLN A 336 21.00 7.32 17.24
CA GLN A 336 20.23 8.39 17.89
C GLN A 336 20.48 9.75 17.22
N ASP A 337 21.67 9.94 16.63
CA ASP A 337 22.08 11.19 16.02
C ASP A 337 22.24 11.02 14.50
N ALA A 338 21.16 11.22 13.75
CA ALA A 338 21.28 11.38 12.30
C ALA A 338 21.88 12.77 12.01
N ALA A 339 23.16 12.82 11.66
CA ALA A 339 23.80 14.02 11.16
C ALA A 339 23.30 14.35 9.73
N LEU A 340 22.06 14.82 9.65
CA LEU A 340 21.43 15.32 8.43
C LEU A 340 22.27 16.44 7.80
N GLY A 341 22.49 16.37 6.49
CA GLY A 341 23.23 17.36 5.71
C GLY A 341 24.75 17.16 5.65
N GLN A 342 25.31 16.07 6.19
CA GLN A 342 26.75 15.78 6.07
C GLN A 342 27.10 14.96 4.83
N ALA A 343 26.24 14.03 4.44
CA ALA A 343 26.42 13.19 3.27
C ALA A 343 25.07 12.86 2.63
N SER A 344 25.08 12.61 1.33
CA SER A 344 23.88 12.12 0.65
C SER A 344 23.51 10.74 1.18
N PHE A 345 22.21 10.48 1.35
CA PHE A 345 21.71 9.17 1.78
C PHE A 345 21.81 8.08 0.70
N SER A 346 22.24 8.47 -0.51
CA SER A 346 22.59 7.53 -1.57
C SER A 346 24.08 7.57 -1.88
N LYS A 347 24.69 6.41 -2.13
CA LYS A 347 26.09 6.31 -2.61
C LYS A 347 26.30 7.08 -3.92
N LEU A 348 25.22 7.29 -4.70
CA LEU A 348 25.23 7.98 -5.99
C LEU A 348 24.90 9.49 -5.88
N GLY A 349 24.88 10.05 -4.66
CA GLY A 349 24.52 11.45 -4.45
C GLY A 349 23.05 11.75 -4.73
N SER A 350 22.75 12.98 -5.13
CA SER A 350 21.38 13.48 -5.35
C SER A 350 20.58 12.68 -6.38
N PHE A 351 21.22 12.20 -7.45
CA PHE A 351 20.57 11.33 -8.44
C PHE A 351 20.13 9.99 -7.82
N GLY A 352 20.99 9.42 -6.99
CA GLY A 352 20.66 8.21 -6.23
C GLY A 352 19.52 8.43 -5.24
N ALA A 353 19.46 9.58 -4.59
CA ALA A 353 18.37 9.93 -3.68
C ALA A 353 17.02 10.04 -4.41
N ILE A 354 17.00 10.59 -5.63
CA ILE A 354 15.80 10.61 -6.48
C ILE A 354 15.36 9.17 -6.81
N ILE A 355 16.28 8.30 -7.20
CA ILE A 355 15.98 6.89 -7.45
C ILE A 355 15.42 6.21 -6.20
N GLN A 356 16.00 6.46 -5.02
CA GLN A 356 15.51 5.92 -3.75
C GLN A 356 14.07 6.34 -3.46
N VAL A 357 13.75 7.63 -3.62
CA VAL A 357 12.38 8.15 -3.43
C VAL A 357 11.39 7.48 -4.39
N VAL A 358 11.76 7.37 -5.67
CA VAL A 358 10.92 6.70 -6.68
C VAL A 358 10.71 5.22 -6.31
N LEU A 359 11.76 4.52 -5.86
CA LEU A 359 11.67 3.12 -5.43
C LEU A 359 10.81 2.95 -4.18
N ILE A 360 10.90 3.86 -3.21
CA ILE A 360 10.05 3.83 -2.00
C ILE A 360 8.57 3.95 -2.39
N PHE A 361 8.21 4.94 -3.22
CA PHE A 361 6.84 5.07 -3.70
C PHE A 361 6.40 3.88 -4.54
N TYR A 362 7.30 3.36 -5.38
CA TYR A 362 7.01 2.18 -6.20
C TYR A 362 6.70 0.95 -5.33
N LEU A 363 7.52 0.67 -4.33
CA LEU A 363 7.32 -0.46 -3.43
C LEU A 363 6.10 -0.26 -2.52
N MET A 364 5.81 0.98 -2.11
CA MET A 364 4.57 1.32 -1.40
C MET A 364 3.32 1.02 -2.23
N VAL A 365 3.27 1.49 -3.48
CA VAL A 365 2.13 1.23 -4.37
C VAL A 365 2.03 -0.27 -4.64
N SER A 366 3.17 -0.94 -4.85
CA SER A 366 3.23 -2.38 -5.03
C SER A 366 2.68 -3.12 -3.81
N SER A 367 3.09 -2.78 -2.59
CA SER A 367 2.64 -3.45 -1.38
C SER A 367 1.14 -3.26 -1.14
N VAL A 368 0.60 -2.06 -1.38
CA VAL A 368 -0.85 -1.80 -1.29
C VAL A 368 -1.63 -2.58 -2.35
N VAL A 369 -1.15 -2.60 -3.61
CA VAL A 369 -1.78 -3.40 -4.68
C VAL A 369 -1.74 -4.89 -4.34
N GLY A 370 -0.63 -5.36 -3.77
CA GLY A 370 -0.46 -6.74 -3.34
C GLY A 370 -1.37 -7.12 -2.18
N PHE A 371 -1.50 -6.24 -1.19
CA PHE A 371 -2.37 -6.42 -0.03
C PHE A 371 -3.82 -6.63 -0.48
N TYR A 372 -4.37 -5.72 -1.30
CA TYR A 372 -5.74 -5.84 -1.81
C TYR A 372 -5.93 -6.94 -2.86
N SER A 373 -4.85 -7.47 -3.43
CA SER A 373 -4.90 -8.61 -4.36
C SER A 373 -4.75 -9.95 -3.64
N SER A 374 -4.35 -9.95 -2.37
CA SER A 374 -4.21 -11.16 -1.58
C SER A 374 -5.59 -11.77 -1.29
N PRO A 375 -5.69 -13.11 -1.22
CA PRO A 375 -6.96 -13.76 -0.89
C PRO A 375 -7.43 -13.46 0.54
N LEU A 376 -6.49 -13.15 1.45
CA LEU A 376 -6.78 -12.88 2.87
C LEU A 376 -7.45 -11.52 3.08
N PHE A 377 -7.03 -10.50 2.34
CA PHE A 377 -7.49 -9.12 2.52
C PHE A 377 -8.31 -8.59 1.35
N GLY A 378 -8.61 -9.42 0.36
CA GLY A 378 -9.43 -9.04 -0.80
C GLY A 378 -10.85 -8.59 -0.44
N SER A 379 -11.39 -9.03 0.69
CA SER A 379 -12.70 -8.61 1.22
C SER A 379 -12.73 -7.17 1.74
N LEU A 380 -11.58 -6.63 2.15
CA LEU A 380 -11.45 -5.25 2.64
C LEU A 380 -11.33 -4.23 1.50
N ARG A 381 -11.28 -4.66 0.25
CA ARG A 381 -11.07 -3.75 -0.88
C ARG A 381 -12.14 -2.64 -0.92
N PRO A 382 -11.75 -1.35 -0.80
CA PRO A 382 -12.72 -0.26 -0.76
C PRO A 382 -13.44 -0.14 -2.10
N ARG A 383 -14.76 0.06 -2.02
CA ARG A 383 -15.65 0.28 -3.16
C ARG A 383 -16.22 1.69 -3.10
N TRP A 384 -16.25 2.34 -4.25
CA TRP A 384 -16.79 3.69 -4.36
C TRP A 384 -18.24 3.73 -3.85
N HIS A 385 -18.51 4.56 -2.85
CA HIS A 385 -19.84 4.75 -2.21
C HIS A 385 -20.49 3.49 -1.62
N ASP A 386 -19.75 2.40 -1.42
CA ASP A 386 -20.28 1.11 -0.94
C ASP A 386 -19.29 0.42 0.02
N THR A 387 -18.57 1.22 0.81
CA THR A 387 -17.70 0.71 1.88
C THR A 387 -18.39 0.96 3.22
N SER A 388 -18.67 -0.12 3.94
CA SER A 388 -19.25 -0.08 5.29
C SER A 388 -18.28 0.49 6.32
N MET A 389 -18.79 1.00 7.43
CA MET A 389 -17.95 1.60 8.47
C MET A 389 -16.91 0.63 9.04
N THR A 390 -17.27 -0.64 9.25
CA THR A 390 -16.34 -1.68 9.73
C THR A 390 -15.22 -1.96 8.73
N GLN A 391 -15.51 -1.95 7.42
CA GLN A 391 -14.49 -2.05 6.38
C GLN A 391 -13.58 -0.82 6.35
N ILE A 392 -14.11 0.39 6.59
CA ILE A 392 -13.28 1.61 6.68
C ILE A 392 -12.29 1.48 7.85
N ILE A 393 -12.75 1.08 9.03
CA ILE A 393 -11.91 0.84 10.21
C ILE A 393 -10.82 -0.19 9.90
N GLY A 394 -11.20 -1.35 9.33
CA GLY A 394 -10.26 -2.40 8.96
C GLY A 394 -9.20 -1.92 7.96
N ASN A 395 -9.59 -1.14 6.95
CA ASN A 395 -8.65 -0.54 6.00
C ASN A 395 -7.70 0.45 6.67
N CYS A 396 -8.18 1.31 7.55
CA CYS A 396 -7.36 2.27 8.29
C CYS A 396 -6.31 1.55 9.17
N VAL A 397 -6.72 0.49 9.89
CA VAL A 397 -5.79 -0.34 10.67
C VAL A 397 -4.72 -0.97 9.78
N CYS A 398 -5.13 -1.67 8.71
CA CYS A 398 -4.18 -2.35 7.83
C CYS A 398 -3.23 -1.38 7.13
N LEU A 399 -3.73 -0.26 6.62
CA LEU A 399 -2.91 0.77 5.99
C LEU A 399 -1.95 1.41 7.00
N LEU A 400 -2.38 1.65 8.25
CA LEU A 400 -1.49 2.18 9.28
C LEU A 400 -0.36 1.19 9.60
N VAL A 401 -0.68 -0.10 9.79
CA VAL A 401 0.34 -1.15 10.04
C VAL A 401 1.34 -1.26 8.88
N LEU A 402 0.86 -1.26 7.64
CA LEU A 402 1.72 -1.27 6.45
C LEU A 402 2.58 -0.01 6.36
N SER A 403 2.02 1.15 6.71
CA SER A 403 2.70 2.45 6.67
C SER A 403 3.79 2.57 7.74
N SER A 404 3.52 2.11 8.97
CA SER A 404 4.50 2.09 10.06
C SER A 404 5.64 1.11 9.81
N ALA A 405 5.38 0.02 9.08
CA ALA A 405 6.38 -0.98 8.71
C ALA A 405 7.24 -0.55 7.51
N LEU A 406 6.80 0.44 6.72
CA LEU A 406 7.49 0.84 5.48
C LEU A 406 8.91 1.39 5.72
N PRO A 407 9.17 2.26 6.71
CA PRO A 407 10.53 2.71 7.02
C PRO A 407 11.46 1.58 7.39
N VAL A 408 10.97 0.68 8.24
CA VAL A 408 11.68 -0.52 8.68
C VAL A 408 11.99 -1.40 7.48
N PHE A 409 10.99 -1.66 6.64
CA PHE A 409 11.13 -2.41 5.39
C PHE A 409 12.18 -1.81 4.43
N SER A 410 12.14 -0.49 4.19
CA SER A 410 13.10 0.21 3.32
C SER A 410 14.54 0.08 3.84
N ARG A 411 14.72 0.21 5.15
CA ARG A 411 16.04 0.11 5.79
C ARG A 411 16.53 -1.35 5.87
N THR A 412 15.65 -2.31 6.15
CA THR A 412 15.96 -3.74 6.12
C THR A 412 16.38 -4.18 4.71
N LEU A 413 15.74 -3.67 3.66
CA LEU A 413 16.11 -3.95 2.27
C LEU A 413 17.41 -3.26 1.80
N GLY A 414 17.97 -2.34 2.59
CA GLY A 414 19.13 -1.55 2.19
C GLY A 414 18.86 -0.55 1.07
N LEU A 415 17.60 -0.16 0.85
CA LEU A 415 17.25 0.85 -0.16
C LEU A 415 17.80 2.22 0.21
N THR A 416 17.80 2.53 1.51
CA THR A 416 18.22 3.81 2.06
C THR A 416 19.21 3.60 3.19
N ARG A 417 20.25 4.46 3.23
CA ARG A 417 21.15 4.58 4.40
C ARG A 417 20.57 5.44 5.52
N PHE A 418 19.36 5.95 5.33
CA PHE A 418 18.66 6.67 6.38
C PHE A 418 18.38 5.70 7.53
N ASP A 419 19.09 5.87 8.64
CA ASP A 419 18.86 5.07 9.84
C ASP A 419 17.51 5.42 10.46
N LEU A 420 16.88 4.40 11.04
CA LEU A 420 15.57 4.52 11.66
C LEU A 420 15.67 5.50 12.83
N LEU A 421 15.06 6.67 12.67
CA LEU A 421 15.03 7.71 13.70
C LEU A 421 14.02 7.40 14.80
N GLY A 422 14.30 7.90 16.00
CA GLY A 422 13.44 7.75 17.16
C GLY A 422 13.32 6.30 17.64
N ASP A 423 12.15 5.96 18.18
CA ASP A 423 11.89 4.64 18.77
C ASP A 423 11.85 3.50 17.74
N PHE A 424 11.81 3.81 16.43
CA PHE A 424 11.90 2.79 15.37
C PHE A 424 13.26 2.06 15.39
N GLY A 425 14.32 2.67 15.94
CA GLY A 425 15.64 2.06 16.06
C GLY A 425 15.78 1.07 17.23
N ARG A 426 14.83 1.03 18.16
CA ARG A 426 14.89 0.21 19.40
C ARG A 426 14.42 -1.23 19.21
N PHE A 427 14.07 -1.62 17.99
CA PHE A 427 13.58 -2.97 17.73
C PHE A 427 14.72 -4.00 17.73
N ASN A 428 14.80 -4.77 18.82
CA ASN A 428 15.86 -5.78 19.05
C ASN A 428 16.06 -6.77 17.89
N TRP A 429 14.99 -7.10 17.13
CA TRP A 429 15.10 -8.06 16.03
C TRP A 429 15.88 -7.54 14.82
N LEU A 430 15.96 -6.21 14.62
CA LEU A 430 16.79 -5.63 13.54
C LEU A 430 18.29 -5.80 13.79
N GLY A 431 18.70 -6.04 15.04
CA GLY A 431 20.08 -6.37 15.39
C GLY A 431 20.48 -7.82 15.06
N ASN A 432 19.52 -8.69 14.70
CA ASN A 432 19.81 -10.09 14.40
C ASN A 432 20.13 -10.28 12.91
N PHE A 433 21.40 -10.54 12.62
CA PHE A 433 21.90 -10.80 11.27
C PHE A 433 21.07 -11.83 10.51
N TYR A 434 20.73 -12.97 11.12
CA TYR A 434 20.03 -14.06 10.44
C TYR A 434 18.63 -13.65 10.00
N ILE A 435 17.91 -12.88 10.81
CA ILE A 435 16.57 -12.41 10.47
C ILE A 435 16.64 -11.44 9.29
N VAL A 436 17.54 -10.46 9.36
CA VAL A 436 17.73 -9.46 8.30
C VAL A 436 18.20 -10.13 7.01
N PHE A 437 19.17 -11.05 7.07
CA PHE A 437 19.68 -11.77 5.92
C PHE A 437 18.60 -12.64 5.26
N LEU A 438 17.89 -13.46 6.06
CA LEU A 438 16.82 -14.32 5.55
C LEU A 438 15.68 -13.50 4.92
N TYR A 439 15.33 -12.37 5.54
CA TYR A 439 14.31 -11.46 5.03
C TYR A 439 14.69 -10.92 3.65
N ASN A 440 15.91 -10.39 3.51
CA ASN A 440 16.43 -9.87 2.25
C ASN A 440 16.53 -10.96 1.17
N ALA A 441 17.04 -12.14 1.53
CA ALA A 441 17.15 -13.28 0.62
C ALA A 441 15.77 -13.74 0.13
N ALA A 442 14.79 -13.82 1.04
CA ALA A 442 13.41 -14.15 0.70
C ALA A 442 12.79 -13.11 -0.23
N PHE A 443 12.97 -11.81 0.07
CA PHE A 443 12.45 -10.73 -0.78
C PHE A 443 13.05 -10.76 -2.18
N ALA A 444 14.37 -10.86 -2.29
CA ALA A 444 15.08 -10.93 -3.56
C ALA A 444 14.67 -12.18 -4.36
N GLY A 445 14.59 -13.34 -3.70
CA GLY A 445 14.17 -14.60 -4.30
C GLY A 445 12.74 -14.58 -4.81
N LEU A 446 11.78 -14.14 -3.98
CA LEU A 446 10.36 -14.03 -4.36
C LEU A 446 10.15 -13.03 -5.50
N THR A 447 10.80 -11.87 -5.42
CA THR A 447 10.67 -10.82 -6.44
C THR A 447 11.29 -11.27 -7.77
N THR A 448 12.46 -11.91 -7.73
CA THR A 448 13.12 -12.48 -8.93
C THR A 448 12.28 -13.59 -9.55
N LEU A 449 11.74 -14.51 -8.75
CA LEU A 449 10.87 -15.58 -9.24
C LEU A 449 9.61 -15.00 -9.90
N CYS A 450 9.00 -13.98 -9.30
CA CYS A 450 7.86 -13.27 -9.87
C CYS A 450 8.23 -12.59 -11.20
N LEU A 451 9.39 -11.93 -11.26
CA LEU A 451 9.89 -11.26 -12.46
C LEU A 451 10.14 -12.27 -13.58
N VAL A 452 10.86 -13.37 -13.30
CA VAL A 452 11.14 -14.44 -14.26
C VAL A 452 9.86 -15.06 -14.77
N LYS A 453 8.89 -15.38 -13.89
CA LYS A 453 7.62 -15.95 -14.31
C LYS A 453 6.85 -15.00 -15.23
N THR A 454 6.84 -13.71 -14.90
CA THR A 454 6.12 -12.69 -15.65
C THR A 454 6.78 -12.44 -17.01
N PHE A 455 8.11 -12.29 -17.04
CA PHE A 455 8.88 -12.09 -18.26
C PHE A 455 8.82 -13.33 -19.15
N THR A 456 9.03 -14.52 -18.60
CA THR A 456 8.92 -15.79 -19.32
C THR A 456 7.52 -15.98 -19.89
N ALA A 457 6.47 -15.63 -19.14
CA ALA A 457 5.10 -15.69 -19.65
C ALA A 457 4.86 -14.70 -20.79
N ALA A 458 5.38 -13.48 -20.69
CA ALA A 458 5.27 -12.47 -21.75
C ALA A 458 6.03 -12.90 -23.02
N VAL A 459 7.29 -13.34 -22.87
CA VAL A 459 8.12 -13.84 -23.97
C VAL A 459 7.54 -15.11 -24.58
N ARG A 460 7.05 -16.05 -23.76
CA ARG A 460 6.35 -17.25 -24.24
C ARG A 460 5.11 -16.90 -25.05
N ALA A 461 4.30 -15.94 -24.58
CA ALA A 461 3.12 -15.50 -25.31
C ALA A 461 3.48 -14.86 -26.66
N GLU A 462 4.54 -14.04 -26.71
CA GLU A 462 5.01 -13.44 -27.96
C GLU A 462 5.68 -14.46 -28.89
N LEU A 463 6.42 -15.45 -28.37
CA LEU A 463 6.97 -16.54 -29.18
C LEU A 463 5.87 -17.42 -29.77
N ILE A 464 4.87 -17.83 -28.98
CA ILE A 464 3.71 -18.60 -29.47
C ILE A 464 3.00 -17.83 -30.59
N ARG A 465 2.84 -16.52 -30.42
CA ARG A 465 2.23 -15.63 -31.41
C ARG A 465 3.10 -15.46 -32.66
N ALA A 466 4.41 -15.28 -32.49
CA ALA A 466 5.37 -15.08 -33.59
C ALA A 466 5.58 -16.36 -34.42
N PHE A 467 5.59 -17.53 -33.78
CA PHE A 467 5.62 -18.83 -34.47
C PHE A 467 4.26 -19.21 -35.09
N GLY A 468 3.23 -18.36 -34.97
CA GLY A 468 1.92 -18.61 -35.54
C GLY A 468 1.19 -19.81 -34.91
N LEU A 469 1.61 -20.29 -33.74
CA LEU A 469 0.93 -21.39 -33.05
C LEU A 469 -0.49 -21.00 -32.60
N ASP A 470 -0.76 -19.71 -32.41
CA ASP A 470 -2.12 -19.18 -32.17
C ASP A 470 -3.07 -19.36 -33.38
N ARG A 471 -2.53 -19.63 -34.59
CA ARG A 471 -3.33 -19.91 -35.80
C ARG A 471 -3.52 -21.41 -36.06
N LEU A 472 -2.87 -22.29 -35.29
CA LEU A 472 -3.13 -23.72 -35.39
C LEU A 472 -4.47 -24.02 -34.69
N PRO A 473 -5.41 -24.74 -35.34
CA PRO A 473 -6.61 -25.22 -34.70
C PRO A 473 -6.24 -26.34 -33.73
N LEU A 474 -5.72 -25.99 -32.56
CA LEU A 474 -5.59 -26.93 -31.47
C LEU A 474 -7.00 -27.27 -30.98
N PRO A 475 -7.41 -28.55 -30.99
CA PRO A 475 -8.71 -28.93 -30.46
C PRO A 475 -8.71 -28.60 -28.96
N VAL A 476 -9.49 -27.60 -28.56
CA VAL A 476 -9.80 -27.35 -27.16
C VAL A 476 -10.58 -28.57 -26.65
N SER A 477 -9.84 -29.50 -26.05
CA SER A 477 -10.40 -30.59 -25.25
C SER A 477 -11.03 -29.98 -24.00
N GLY A 478 -12.36 -29.92 -23.95
CA GLY A 478 -13.05 -29.55 -22.71
C GLY A 478 -14.40 -28.85 -22.77
N PHE A 479 -15.19 -28.99 -23.84
CA PHE A 479 -16.63 -28.72 -23.74
C PHE A 479 -17.43 -29.90 -24.31
N PRO A 480 -18.37 -30.49 -23.54
CA PRO A 480 -19.14 -31.63 -24.00
C PRO A 480 -20.08 -31.17 -25.12
N ARG A 481 -19.78 -31.56 -26.35
CA ARG A 481 -20.75 -31.53 -27.44
C ARG A 481 -21.89 -32.48 -27.05
N ALA A 482 -23.04 -31.90 -26.70
CA ALA A 482 -24.27 -32.63 -26.51
C ALA A 482 -24.53 -33.50 -27.76
N SER A 483 -24.48 -34.80 -27.56
CA SER A 483 -24.79 -35.81 -28.56
C SER A 483 -26.27 -35.71 -28.93
N ARG A 484 -26.58 -35.09 -30.07
CA ARG A 484 -27.91 -35.14 -30.68
C ARG A 484 -28.04 -36.52 -31.36
N LYS A 485 -28.56 -37.49 -30.63
CA LYS A 485 -29.03 -38.76 -31.19
C LYS A 485 -30.04 -38.45 -32.30
N LYS A 486 -29.71 -38.82 -33.54
CA LYS A 486 -30.70 -39.04 -34.59
C LYS A 486 -31.46 -40.32 -34.23
N GLN A 487 -32.73 -40.18 -33.88
CA GLN A 487 -33.71 -41.27 -34.01
C GLN A 487 -34.35 -41.11 -35.39
N HIS A 488 -33.90 -41.96 -36.32
CA HIS A 488 -34.71 -42.37 -37.46
C HIS A 488 -35.26 -43.74 -37.09
N GLN A 489 -36.52 -43.78 -36.68
CA GLN A 489 -37.51 -44.79 -37.04
C GLN A 489 -38.90 -44.21 -36.77
#